data_AF-A0A969T6V5-F1
#
_entry.id   AF-A0A969T6V5-F1
#
_cell.length_a   1.000
_cell.length_b   1.000
_cell.length_c   1.000
_cell.angle_alpha   90.00
_cell.angle_beta   90.00
_cell.angle_gamma   90.00
#
_symmetry.space_group_name_H-M   'P 1'
#
loop_
_entity.id
_entity.type
_entity.pdbx_description
1 polymer ?
#
loop_
_entity_poly.entity_id
_entity_poly.type
_entity_poly.pdbx_seq_one_letter_code
_entity_poly.pdbx_strand_id
1 'polypeptide(L)'
;MTTKITVLAISTALIVGVASAIATNILSQKKQQQDLKQISELLFADYDRLIKSEVETVITYLKFHQQNTVNSGISKDSAMLIAANYIRDLRYGESGYFWIDDSKGNNVVLLGREAEGKTEWIYKTLKGII
;
A
#
# COMPACT_ATOMS: atom_id res chain seq x y z
N MET A 1 -19.06 13.50 -68.50
CA MET A 1 -18.19 14.23 -67.55
C MET A 1 -18.60 14.02 -66.09
N THR A 2 -19.90 14.03 -65.77
CA THR A 2 -20.45 13.84 -64.41
C THR A 2 -20.13 12.49 -63.74
N THR A 3 -20.10 11.37 -64.48
CA THR A 3 -19.76 10.04 -63.94
C THR A 3 -18.31 9.95 -63.44
N LYS A 4 -17.36 10.63 -64.10
CA LYS A 4 -15.94 10.62 -63.67
C LYS A 4 -15.74 11.43 -62.38
N ILE A 5 -16.46 12.55 -62.24
CA ILE A 5 -16.40 13.43 -61.06
C ILE A 5 -17.05 12.76 -59.84
N THR A 6 -18.19 12.08 -60.03
CA THR A 6 -18.88 11.36 -58.95
C THR A 6 -18.07 10.18 -58.42
N VAL A 7 -17.45 9.38 -59.30
CA VAL A 7 -16.56 8.29 -58.88
C VAL A 7 -15.35 8.80 -58.10
N LEU A 8 -14.74 9.91 -58.53
CA LEU A 8 -13.63 10.54 -57.82
C LEU A 8 -14.04 10.99 -56.42
N ALA A 9 -15.19 11.67 -56.28
CA ALA A 9 -15.70 12.14 -54.99
C ALA A 9 -15.99 10.99 -54.01
N ILE A 10 -16.53 9.86 -54.51
CA ILE A 10 -16.76 8.67 -53.69
C ILE A 10 -15.44 8.06 -53.24
N SER A 11 -14.44 8.00 -54.12
CA SER A 11 -13.13 7.42 -53.80
C SER A 11 -12.38 8.21 -52.73
N THR A 12 -12.41 9.55 -52.78
CA THR A 12 -11.79 10.40 -51.76
C THR A 12 -12.52 10.30 -50.42
N ALA A 13 -13.86 10.27 -50.43
CA ALA A 13 -14.64 10.06 -49.22
C ALA A 13 -14.30 8.72 -48.53
N LEU A 14 -14.13 7.66 -49.32
CA LEU A 14 -13.76 6.34 -48.80
C LEU A 14 -12.36 6.35 -48.16
N ILE A 15 -11.38 6.95 -48.82
CA ILE A 15 -10.00 7.05 -48.30
C ILE A 15 -9.97 7.80 -46.97
N VAL A 16 -10.69 8.93 -46.87
CA VAL A 16 -10.77 9.72 -45.64
C VAL A 16 -11.46 8.92 -44.52
N GLY A 17 -12.53 8.18 -44.83
CA GLY A 17 -13.21 7.32 -43.87
C GLY A 17 -12.29 6.23 -43.31
N VAL A 18 -11.54 5.54 -44.18
CA VAL A 18 -10.59 4.50 -43.78
C VAL A 18 -9.44 5.08 -42.96
N ALA A 19 -8.85 6.20 -43.38
CA ALA A 19 -7.77 6.86 -42.65
C ALA A 19 -8.23 7.32 -41.26
N SER A 20 -9.43 7.86 -41.16
CA SER A 20 -10.02 8.29 -39.89
C SER A 20 -10.28 7.11 -38.97
N ALA A 21 -10.78 5.98 -39.50
CA ALA A 21 -10.99 4.76 -38.71
C ALA A 21 -9.67 4.17 -38.20
N ILE A 22 -8.60 4.17 -39.01
CA ILE A 22 -7.28 3.70 -38.57
C ILE A 22 -6.72 4.62 -37.47
N ALA A 23 -6.83 5.94 -37.65
CA ALA A 23 -6.36 6.92 -36.68
C ALA A 23 -7.09 6.78 -35.34
N THR A 24 -8.42 6.63 -35.34
CA THR A 24 -9.18 6.43 -34.11
C THR A 24 -8.83 5.12 -33.43
N ASN A 25 -8.63 4.02 -34.18
CA ASN A 25 -8.19 2.75 -33.59
C ASN A 25 -6.82 2.86 -32.89
N ILE A 26 -5.84 3.53 -33.51
CA ILE A 26 -4.50 3.72 -32.93
C ILE A 26 -4.57 4.58 -31.66
N LEU A 27 -5.33 5.67 -31.69
CA LEU A 27 -5.49 6.55 -30.53
C LEU A 27 -6.23 5.84 -29.39
N SER A 28 -7.28 5.08 -29.71
CA SER A 28 -8.03 4.30 -28.74
C SER A 28 -7.17 3.22 -28.06
N GLN A 29 -6.32 2.51 -28.81
CA GLN A 29 -5.41 1.53 -28.22
C GLN A 29 -4.36 2.17 -27.30
N LYS A 30 -3.76 3.29 -27.72
CA LYS A 30 -2.81 4.03 -26.87
C LYS A 30 -3.46 4.51 -25.59
N LYS A 31 -4.67 5.09 -25.68
CA LYS A 31 -5.44 5.54 -24.53
C LYS A 31 -5.78 4.39 -23.60
N GLN A 32 -6.26 3.26 -24.13
CA GLN A 32 -6.59 2.09 -23.33
C GLN A 32 -5.38 1.56 -22.54
N GLN A 33 -4.19 1.52 -23.15
CA GLN A 33 -2.96 1.11 -22.44
C GLN A 33 -2.57 2.11 -21.34
N GLN A 34 -2.72 3.41 -21.60
CA GLN A 34 -2.44 4.44 -20.60
C GLN A 34 -3.42 4.38 -19.43
N ASP A 35 -4.71 4.20 -19.71
CA ASP A 35 -5.75 4.09 -18.69
C ASP A 35 -5.52 2.85 -17.81
N LEU A 36 -5.17 1.70 -18.40
CA LEU A 36 -4.82 0.49 -17.65
C LEU A 36 -3.59 0.68 -16.77
N LYS A 37 -2.56 1.35 -17.29
CA LYS A 37 -1.35 1.66 -16.52
C LYS A 37 -1.67 2.58 -15.34
N GLN A 38 -2.45 3.64 -15.57
CA GLN A 38 -2.86 4.56 -14.51
C GLN A 38 -3.69 3.86 -13.44
N ILE A 39 -4.66 3.01 -13.84
CA ILE A 39 -5.46 2.23 -12.88
C ILE A 39 -4.56 1.35 -12.03
N SER A 40 -3.60 0.65 -12.64
CA SER A 40 -2.63 -0.18 -11.93
C SER A 40 -1.81 0.63 -10.92
N GLU A 41 -1.24 1.76 -11.35
CA GLU A 41 -0.46 2.66 -10.49
C GLU A 41 -1.30 3.21 -9.33
N LEU A 42 -2.55 3.59 -9.58
CA LEU A 42 -3.47 4.06 -8.54
C LEU A 42 -3.81 2.94 -7.55
N LEU A 43 -4.06 1.71 -8.01
CA LEU A 43 -4.34 0.58 -7.13
C LEU A 43 -3.17 0.29 -6.18
N PHE A 44 -1.93 0.32 -6.69
CA PHE A 44 -0.75 0.14 -5.85
C PHE A 44 -0.55 1.30 -4.88
N ALA A 45 -0.72 2.54 -5.34
CA ALA A 45 -0.61 3.71 -4.48
C ALA A 45 -1.67 3.74 -3.37
N ASP A 46 -2.90 3.34 -3.69
CA ASP A 46 -4.00 3.23 -2.73
C ASP A 46 -3.73 2.12 -1.72
N TYR A 47 -3.22 0.96 -2.17
CA TYR A 47 -2.78 -0.12 -1.31
C TYR A 47 -1.69 0.34 -0.33
N ASP A 48 -0.64 1.00 -0.82
CA ASP A 48 0.45 1.51 0.00
C ASP A 48 -0.04 2.53 1.03
N ARG A 49 -0.98 3.40 0.64
CA ARG A 49 -1.60 4.37 1.54
C ARG A 49 -2.42 3.68 2.64
N LEU A 50 -3.15 2.61 2.31
CA LEU A 50 -3.88 1.82 3.30
C LEU A 50 -2.91 1.21 4.31
N ILE A 51 -1.89 0.49 3.85
CA ILE A 51 -0.88 -0.13 4.74
C ILE A 51 -0.19 0.93 5.61
N LYS A 52 0.16 2.08 5.03
CA LYS A 52 0.74 3.20 5.80
C LYS A 52 -0.22 3.68 6.89
N SER A 53 -1.49 3.87 6.58
CA SER A 53 -2.51 4.32 7.55
C SER A 53 -2.71 3.31 8.69
N GLU A 54 -2.72 2.02 8.38
CA GLU A 54 -2.78 0.95 9.37
C GLU A 54 -1.57 1.00 10.32
N VAL A 55 -0.36 1.15 9.76
CA VAL A 55 0.88 1.27 10.56
C VAL A 55 0.89 2.56 11.41
N GLU A 56 0.46 3.69 10.86
CA GLU A 56 0.37 4.96 11.59
C GLU A 56 -0.61 4.89 12.76
N THR A 57 -1.69 4.12 12.61
CA THR A 57 -2.66 3.85 13.69
C THR A 57 -2.00 3.09 14.83
N VAL A 58 -1.24 2.05 14.53
CA VAL A 58 -0.49 1.27 15.52
C VAL A 58 0.58 2.12 16.22
N ILE A 59 1.30 2.96 15.47
CA ILE A 59 2.29 3.90 16.04
C ILE A 59 1.60 4.90 16.99
N THR A 60 0.44 5.42 16.63
CA THR A 60 -0.32 6.36 17.47
C THR A 60 -0.76 5.70 18.77
N TYR A 61 -1.24 4.45 18.70
CA TYR A 61 -1.56 3.65 19.88
C TYR A 61 -0.35 3.47 20.80
N LEU A 62 0.82 3.11 20.24
CA LEU A 62 2.07 2.98 21.00
C LEU A 62 2.46 4.27 21.71
N LYS A 63 2.40 5.42 21.02
CA LYS A 63 2.72 6.74 21.59
C LYS A 63 1.78 7.11 22.73
N PHE A 64 0.48 6.86 22.57
CA PHE A 64 -0.51 7.12 23.62
C PHE A 64 -0.20 6.32 24.89
N HIS A 65 0.10 5.04 24.77
CA HIS A 65 0.44 4.20 25.92
C HIS A 65 1.78 4.57 26.55
N GLN A 66 2.79 4.95 25.77
CA GLN A 66 4.06 5.45 26.30
C GLN A 66 3.86 6.72 27.14
N GLN A 67 3.08 7.69 26.66
CA GLN A 67 2.83 8.93 27.40
C GLN A 67 2.03 8.69 28.69
N ASN A 68 1.01 7.84 28.63
CA ASN A 68 0.18 7.55 29.81
C ASN A 68 0.88 6.67 30.85
N THR A 69 1.88 5.87 30.46
CA THR A 69 2.64 5.03 31.40
C THR A 69 3.64 5.83 32.23
N VAL A 70 4.21 6.90 31.66
CA VAL A 70 4.97 7.91 32.43
C VAL A 70 4.09 8.54 33.52
N ASN A 71 2.80 8.73 33.26
CA ASN A 71 1.86 9.39 34.18
C ASN A 71 1.20 8.45 35.21
N SER A 72 1.15 7.14 34.97
CA SER A 72 0.42 6.16 35.79
C SER A 72 1.29 5.34 36.76
N GLY A 73 2.60 5.61 36.82
CA GLY A 73 3.54 4.90 37.71
C GLY A 73 3.85 3.46 37.29
N ILE A 74 3.38 3.03 36.12
CA ILE A 74 3.70 1.73 35.52
C ILE A 74 5.14 1.81 34.97
N SER A 75 5.96 0.79 35.22
CA SER A 75 7.31 0.76 34.66
C SER A 75 7.24 0.74 33.12
N LYS A 76 8.18 1.44 32.48
CA LYS A 76 8.32 1.48 31.01
C LYS A 76 8.30 0.07 30.40
N ASP A 77 8.81 -0.91 31.12
CA ASP A 77 8.92 -2.29 30.65
C ASP A 77 7.57 -3.03 30.65
N SER A 78 6.77 -2.86 31.69
CA SER A 78 5.42 -3.44 31.75
C SER A 78 4.51 -2.81 30.70
N ALA A 79 4.63 -1.51 30.48
CA ALA A 79 3.93 -0.78 29.41
C ALA A 79 4.24 -1.34 28.02
N MET A 80 5.53 -1.56 27.77
CA MET A 80 6.05 -2.10 26.53
C MET A 80 5.63 -3.55 26.29
N LEU A 81 5.57 -4.38 27.33
CA LEU A 81 5.06 -5.75 27.23
C LEU A 81 3.57 -5.78 26.88
N ILE A 82 2.77 -4.91 27.49
CA ILE A 82 1.33 -4.79 27.20
C ILE A 82 1.12 -4.36 25.73
N ALA A 83 1.87 -3.35 25.28
CA ALA A 83 1.82 -2.88 23.90
C ALA A 83 2.24 -3.96 22.89
N ALA A 84 3.31 -4.70 23.17
CA ALA A 84 3.77 -5.81 22.33
C ALA A 84 2.71 -6.92 22.23
N ASN A 85 2.06 -7.26 23.35
CA ASN A 85 0.96 -8.23 23.36
C ASN A 85 -0.25 -7.75 22.57
N TYR A 86 -0.64 -6.49 22.71
CA TYR A 86 -1.73 -5.92 21.94
C TYR A 86 -1.45 -5.97 20.43
N ILE A 87 -0.26 -5.55 19.99
CA ILE A 87 0.12 -5.56 18.57
C ILE A 87 0.18 -6.97 18.00
N ARG A 88 0.57 -7.96 18.80
CA ARG A 88 0.58 -9.37 18.39
C ARG A 88 -0.80 -9.87 17.95
N ASP A 89 -1.85 -9.35 18.57
CA ASP A 89 -3.24 -9.74 18.28
C ASP A 89 -3.88 -8.89 17.19
N LEU A 90 -3.28 -7.74 16.82
CA LEU A 90 -3.79 -6.90 15.74
C LEU A 90 -3.73 -7.62 14.38
N ARG A 91 -4.81 -7.47 13.61
CA ARG A 91 -4.96 -7.99 12.26
C ARG A 91 -5.45 -6.89 11.33
N TYR A 92 -5.05 -6.96 10.06
CA TYR A 92 -5.59 -6.13 8.98
C TYR A 92 -5.92 -7.01 7.77
N GLY A 93 -6.96 -6.65 7.02
CA GLY A 93 -7.50 -7.54 5.98
C GLY A 93 -7.94 -8.90 6.54
N GLU A 94 -7.86 -9.96 5.73
CA GLU A 94 -8.26 -11.31 6.15
C GLU A 94 -7.21 -12.02 7.02
N SER A 95 -5.91 -11.83 6.74
CA SER A 95 -4.84 -12.58 7.39
C SER A 95 -3.58 -11.75 7.66
N GLY A 96 -3.63 -10.43 7.48
CA GLY A 96 -2.50 -9.54 7.72
C GLY A 96 -2.20 -9.45 9.22
N TYR A 97 -0.92 -9.32 9.55
CA TYR A 97 -0.43 -9.20 10.92
C TYR A 97 0.70 -8.19 11.01
N PHE A 98 0.92 -7.66 12.20
CA PHE A 98 2.01 -6.73 12.49
C PHE A 98 3.20 -7.46 13.08
N TRP A 99 4.40 -6.98 12.77
CA TRP A 99 5.64 -7.39 13.42
C TRP A 99 6.45 -6.16 13.80
N ILE A 100 7.34 -6.32 14.78
CA ILE A 100 8.25 -5.27 15.22
C ILE A 100 9.63 -5.90 15.41
N ASP A 101 10.65 -5.27 14.84
CA ASP A 101 12.05 -5.61 15.02
C ASP A 101 12.78 -4.43 15.71
N ASP A 102 13.83 -4.69 16.50
CA ASP A 102 14.77 -3.60 16.86
C ASP A 102 15.65 -3.17 15.70
N SER A 103 16.30 -2.02 15.91
CA SER A 103 17.46 -1.54 15.17
C SER A 103 18.63 -2.54 15.05
N LYS A 104 18.61 -3.67 15.77
CA LYS A 104 19.62 -4.74 15.69
C LYS A 104 19.11 -5.99 14.95
N GLY A 105 17.90 -5.95 14.39
CA GLY A 105 17.28 -7.03 13.63
C GLY A 105 16.69 -8.18 14.47
N ASN A 106 16.49 -7.96 15.78
CA ASN A 106 15.88 -8.94 16.68
C ASN A 106 14.37 -8.74 16.71
N ASN A 107 13.66 -9.84 16.56
CA ASN A 107 12.21 -9.81 16.50
C ASN A 107 11.60 -9.73 17.90
N VAL A 108 10.72 -8.75 18.07
CA VAL A 108 10.09 -8.32 19.33
C VAL A 108 8.65 -8.79 19.40
N VAL A 109 7.98 -8.77 18.26
CA VAL A 109 6.59 -9.15 18.07
C VAL A 109 6.50 -9.89 16.74
N LEU A 110 6.11 -11.17 16.79
CA LEU A 110 5.87 -12.07 15.67
C LEU A 110 5.01 -13.27 16.12
N LEU A 111 3.69 -13.06 16.16
CA LEU A 111 2.67 -14.12 16.23
C LEU A 111 2.88 -15.19 17.32
N GLY A 112 3.71 -14.94 18.35
CA GLY A 112 4.01 -15.90 19.41
C GLY A 112 4.81 -17.13 18.96
N ARG A 113 5.60 -17.06 17.87
CA ARG A 113 6.44 -18.18 17.40
C ARG A 113 7.78 -18.23 18.12
N GLU A 114 8.46 -19.39 18.10
CA GLU A 114 9.79 -19.59 18.70
C GLU A 114 10.90 -18.63 18.22
N ALA A 115 10.67 -17.93 17.10
CA ALA A 115 11.56 -16.90 16.56
C ALA A 115 11.41 -15.53 17.27
N GLU A 116 10.39 -15.33 18.11
CA GLU A 116 10.31 -14.17 19.01
C GLU A 116 11.39 -14.31 20.10
N GLY A 117 12.24 -13.30 20.25
CA GLY A 117 13.24 -13.30 21.31
C GLY A 117 12.57 -13.45 22.68
N LYS A 118 13.07 -14.38 23.51
CA LYS A 118 12.65 -14.58 24.91
C LYS A 118 12.42 -13.22 25.58
N THR A 119 11.40 -13.09 26.43
CA THR A 119 10.90 -11.84 27.05
C THR A 119 11.97 -10.81 27.51
N GLU A 120 13.17 -11.28 27.85
CA GLU A 120 14.36 -10.49 28.19
C GLU A 120 14.96 -9.66 27.03
N TRP A 121 14.80 -10.09 25.77
CA TRP A 121 15.26 -9.39 24.58
C TRP A 121 14.36 -8.23 24.19
N ILE A 122 13.03 -8.44 24.23
CA ILE A 122 12.01 -7.38 24.08
C ILE A 122 12.33 -6.17 24.97
N TYR A 123 12.79 -6.44 26.19
CA TYR A 123 13.21 -5.46 27.20
C TYR A 123 14.39 -4.58 26.75
N LYS A 124 15.37 -5.14 26.02
CA LYS A 124 16.59 -4.44 25.57
C LYS A 124 16.37 -3.66 24.26
N THR A 125 15.54 -4.21 23.39
CA THR A 125 15.16 -3.70 22.09
C THR A 125 14.36 -2.40 22.17
N LEU A 126 13.29 -2.38 22.96
CA LEU A 126 12.32 -1.27 22.97
C LEU A 126 12.87 0.02 23.62
N LYS A 127 14.02 -0.06 24.29
CA LYS A 127 14.78 1.13 24.72
C LYS A 127 15.52 1.84 23.57
N GLY A 128 15.68 1.20 22.41
CA GLY A 128 16.41 1.75 21.26
C GLY A 128 15.54 2.15 20.06
N ILE A 129 14.22 2.02 20.17
CA ILE A 129 13.25 2.41 19.12
C ILE A 129 12.67 3.82 19.38
N ILE A 130 12.97 4.42 20.54
CA ILE A 130 12.53 5.75 20.98
C ILE A 130 13.71 6.53 21.55
#